data_AF-A0A3D6EV27-F1
#
_entry.id   AF-A0A3D6EV27-F1
#
_cell.length_a   1.000
_cell.length_b   1.000
_cell.length_c   1.000
_cell.angle_alpha   90.00
_cell.angle_beta   90.00
_cell.angle_gamma   90.00
#
_symmetry.space_group_name_H-M   'P 1'
#
loop_
_entity.id
_entity.type
_entity.pdbx_description
1 polymer ?
#
loop_
_entity_poly.entity_id
_entity_poly.type
_entity_poly.pdbx_seq_one_letter_code
_entity_poly.pdbx_strand_id
1 'polypeptide(L)'
;MIIEKYRDNSRLARSVWWDKEVNSERGTVHLRELFGNKVFNFPKPETLLSRIIQISTIEGDIVMDYHLGSGTTATTAHKMQRQYIGIEQMGYIEDVAVERLKKVIDGEQGGLSQQINWQGGGSFIYLELKKYNQTFIEQIEEAKDSKALLQIWDQMKAKAFFKYSINLQEFEGDLEAFKQFEIDKQRKLLCELLDKNQLYVNLSSLNDADFACTEEEKKVTQDFYQIKK
;
A
#
# COMPACT_ATOMS: atom_id res chain seq x y z
N MET A 1 -42.96 -29.93 -9.49
CA MET A 1 -42.30 -30.05 -8.18
C MET A 1 -41.26 -28.95 -8.09
N ILE A 2 -41.55 -27.86 -7.39
CA ILE A 2 -40.56 -26.80 -7.17
C ILE A 2 -39.61 -27.35 -6.12
N ILE A 3 -38.36 -27.64 -6.53
CA ILE A 3 -37.30 -27.99 -5.59
C ILE A 3 -36.82 -26.67 -5.01
N GLU A 4 -37.38 -26.27 -3.86
CA GLU A 4 -36.73 -25.28 -3.03
C GLU A 4 -35.40 -25.88 -2.59
N LYS A 5 -34.28 -25.31 -3.10
CA LYS A 5 -32.95 -25.55 -2.54
C LYS A 5 -32.96 -24.96 -1.13
N TYR A 6 -33.38 -25.75 -0.14
CA TYR A 6 -33.05 -25.48 1.25
C TYR A 6 -31.52 -25.42 1.35
N ARG A 7 -30.99 -24.20 1.41
CA ARG A 7 -29.60 -23.93 1.74
C ARG A 7 -29.55 -23.65 3.24
N ASP A 8 -28.69 -24.37 3.94
CA ASP A 8 -28.42 -24.22 5.37
C ASP A 8 -28.36 -22.74 5.77
N ASN A 9 -29.35 -22.25 6.52
CA ASN A 9 -29.43 -20.94 7.19
C ASN A 9 -28.84 -19.70 6.48
N SER A 10 -28.69 -19.73 5.15
CA SER A 10 -28.00 -18.71 4.37
C SER A 10 -29.02 -17.96 3.54
N ARG A 11 -29.13 -16.65 3.76
CA ARG A 11 -29.92 -15.77 2.89
C ARG A 11 -29.11 -15.48 1.63
N LEU A 12 -29.77 -15.49 0.48
CA LEU A 12 -29.17 -15.00 -0.77
C LEU A 12 -28.71 -13.54 -0.58
N ALA A 13 -27.50 -13.24 -1.06
CA ALA A 13 -27.00 -11.88 -1.08
C ALA A 13 -27.94 -10.98 -1.88
N ARG A 14 -28.40 -9.88 -1.26
CA ARG A 14 -29.23 -8.88 -1.92
C ARG A 14 -28.33 -7.93 -2.71
N SER A 15 -28.78 -7.46 -3.88
CA SER A 15 -28.03 -6.49 -4.69
C SER A 15 -28.04 -5.07 -4.11
N VAL A 16 -28.95 -4.76 -3.17
CA VAL A 16 -29.04 -3.45 -2.54
C VAL A 16 -29.01 -3.59 -1.02
N TRP A 17 -28.10 -2.86 -0.38
CA TRP A 17 -27.90 -2.87 1.07
C TRP A 17 -28.32 -1.51 1.65
N TRP A 18 -29.45 -1.50 2.35
CA TRP A 18 -30.03 -0.29 2.98
C TRP A 18 -29.86 -0.30 4.51
N ASP A 19 -29.13 -1.28 5.04
CA ASP A 19 -28.97 -1.48 6.47
C ASP A 19 -28.12 -0.35 7.07
N LYS A 20 -28.57 0.21 8.21
CA LYS A 20 -27.85 1.31 8.89
C LYS A 20 -26.42 0.96 9.31
N GLU A 21 -26.13 -0.34 9.43
CA GLU A 21 -24.81 -0.84 9.82
C GLU A 21 -23.77 -0.66 8.71
N VAL A 22 -24.17 -0.65 7.43
CA VAL A 22 -23.23 -0.51 6.30
C VAL A 22 -23.06 0.93 5.83
N ASN A 23 -23.71 1.89 6.49
CA ASN A 23 -23.60 3.31 6.17
C ASN A 23 -22.18 3.85 6.38
N SER A 24 -21.69 4.68 5.45
CA SER A 24 -20.32 5.22 5.49
C SER A 24 -19.96 5.95 6.78
N GLU A 25 -20.92 6.63 7.42
CA GLU A 25 -20.73 7.32 8.70
C GLU A 25 -20.18 6.39 9.80
N ARG A 26 -20.57 5.10 9.77
CA ARG A 26 -20.11 4.10 10.76
C ARG A 26 -18.61 3.92 10.75
N GLY A 27 -17.96 4.03 9.57
CA GLY A 27 -16.51 3.99 9.48
C GLY A 27 -15.87 5.17 10.20
N THR A 28 -16.41 6.38 9.99
CA THR A 28 -15.90 7.61 10.60
C THR A 28 -16.04 7.61 12.11
N VAL A 29 -17.21 7.17 12.62
CA VAL A 29 -17.47 7.06 14.06
C VAL A 29 -16.51 6.05 14.70
N HIS A 30 -16.43 4.85 14.13
CA HIS A 30 -15.54 3.81 14.66
C HIS A 30 -14.08 4.28 14.73
N LEU A 31 -13.55 4.85 13.64
CA LEU A 31 -12.15 5.26 13.62
C LEU A 31 -11.88 6.44 14.57
N ARG A 32 -12.86 7.34 14.75
CA ARG A 32 -12.74 8.43 15.74
C ARG A 32 -12.71 7.89 17.17
N GLU A 33 -13.56 6.91 17.50
CA GLU A 33 -13.60 6.30 18.83
C GLU A 33 -12.30 5.54 19.12
N LEU A 34 -11.78 4.81 18.12
CA LEU A 34 -10.57 4.00 18.24
C LEU A 34 -9.30 4.84 18.47
N PHE A 35 -9.21 6.03 17.87
CA PHE A 35 -8.03 6.90 17.96
C PHE A 35 -8.23 8.12 18.89
N GLY A 36 -9.47 8.41 19.30
CA GLY A 36 -9.81 9.60 20.11
C GLY A 36 -9.93 10.90 19.30
N ASN A 37 -9.55 10.91 18.02
CA ASN A 37 -9.63 12.06 17.12
C ASN A 37 -9.91 11.61 15.67
N LYS A 38 -10.22 12.56 14.78
CA LYS A 38 -10.44 12.25 13.36
C LYS A 38 -9.09 12.11 12.64
N VAL A 39 -8.62 10.87 12.47
CA VAL A 39 -7.36 10.54 11.78
C VAL A 39 -7.50 10.23 10.28
N PHE A 40 -8.72 9.96 9.80
CA PHE A 40 -8.98 9.64 8.40
C PHE A 40 -10.31 10.22 7.93
N ASN A 41 -10.41 10.60 6.65
CA ASN A 41 -11.58 11.32 6.15
C ASN A 41 -12.75 10.41 5.76
N PHE A 42 -12.49 9.33 5.03
CA PHE A 42 -13.53 8.50 4.43
C PHE A 42 -13.31 7.00 4.65
N PRO A 43 -13.11 6.54 5.90
CA PRO A 43 -12.94 5.12 6.18
C PRO A 43 -14.23 4.36 5.88
N LYS A 44 -14.11 3.15 5.34
CA LYS A 44 -15.27 2.27 5.16
C LYS A 44 -15.64 1.60 6.49
N PRO A 45 -16.90 1.26 6.72
CA PRO A 45 -17.29 0.52 7.93
C PRO A 45 -16.94 -0.97 7.80
N GLU A 46 -16.47 -1.59 8.88
CA GLU A 46 -16.09 -3.02 8.89
C GLU A 46 -17.29 -3.93 8.58
N THR A 47 -18.47 -3.58 9.06
CA THR A 47 -19.75 -4.25 8.77
C THR A 47 -20.04 -4.39 7.28
N LEU A 48 -19.72 -3.38 6.47
CA LEU A 48 -19.83 -3.47 5.01
C LEU A 48 -18.83 -4.49 4.45
N LEU A 49 -17.58 -4.41 4.88
CA LEU A 49 -16.50 -5.27 4.39
C LEU A 49 -16.71 -6.72 4.81
N SER A 50 -17.24 -6.99 6.01
CA SER A 50 -17.49 -8.36 6.47
C SER A 50 -18.55 -9.05 5.65
N ARG A 51 -19.59 -8.33 5.23
CA ARG A 51 -20.60 -8.86 4.33
C ARG A 51 -19.98 -9.23 2.99
N ILE A 52 -19.12 -8.38 2.43
CA ILE A 52 -18.40 -8.66 1.18
C ILE A 52 -17.53 -9.91 1.34
N ILE A 53 -16.68 -9.94 2.37
CA ILE A 53 -15.76 -11.05 2.65
C ILE A 53 -16.51 -12.35 2.91
N GLN A 54 -17.61 -12.33 3.66
CA GLN A 54 -18.42 -13.52 3.96
C GLN A 54 -19.06 -14.13 2.72
N ILE A 55 -19.46 -13.31 1.74
CA ILE A 55 -20.10 -13.79 0.51
C ILE A 55 -19.07 -14.39 -0.46
N SER A 56 -17.81 -13.91 -0.42
CA SER A 56 -16.78 -14.29 -1.40
C SER A 56 -15.69 -15.22 -0.88
N THR A 57 -15.60 -15.48 0.42
CA THR A 57 -14.49 -16.24 1.03
C THR A 57 -14.94 -17.13 2.18
N ILE A 58 -14.14 -18.16 2.47
CA ILE A 58 -14.19 -18.94 3.72
C ILE A 58 -13.02 -18.57 4.64
N GLU A 59 -13.05 -19.10 5.87
CA GLU A 59 -11.94 -18.95 6.81
C GLU A 59 -10.64 -19.52 6.22
N GLY A 60 -9.51 -18.84 6.48
CA GLY A 60 -8.20 -19.18 5.93
C GLY A 60 -7.92 -18.66 4.52
N ASP A 61 -8.92 -18.21 3.76
CA ASP A 61 -8.70 -17.59 2.44
C ASP A 61 -7.90 -16.27 2.56
N ILE A 62 -7.27 -15.87 1.46
CA ILE A 62 -6.52 -14.61 1.36
C ILE A 62 -7.42 -13.51 0.77
N VAL A 63 -7.53 -12.38 1.47
CA VAL A 63 -8.19 -11.16 1.00
C VAL A 63 -7.14 -10.11 0.63
N MET A 64 -7.18 -9.61 -0.61
CA MET A 64 -6.25 -8.57 -1.08
C MET A 64 -6.97 -7.23 -1.25
N ASP A 65 -6.36 -6.16 -0.71
CA ASP A 65 -6.78 -4.78 -0.93
C ASP A 65 -5.58 -3.91 -1.29
N TYR A 66 -5.50 -3.48 -2.54
CA TYR A 66 -4.41 -2.65 -3.05
C TYR A 66 -4.69 -1.13 -2.96
N HIS A 67 -5.77 -0.75 -2.28
CA HIS A 67 -6.12 0.62 -1.90
C HIS A 67 -6.51 0.66 -0.42
N LEU A 68 -5.64 0.13 0.43
CA LEU A 68 -5.95 -0.23 1.82
C LEU A 68 -6.49 0.95 2.65
N GLY A 69 -6.02 2.18 2.41
CA GLY A 69 -6.46 3.38 3.11
C GLY A 69 -6.29 3.24 4.62
N SER A 70 -7.37 3.50 5.35
CA SER A 70 -7.48 3.30 6.81
C SER A 70 -7.33 1.85 7.32
N GLY A 71 -7.03 0.85 6.49
CA GLY A 71 -6.85 -0.53 6.93
C GLY A 71 -8.11 -1.37 7.08
N THR A 72 -9.29 -0.87 6.69
CA THR A 72 -10.59 -1.51 7.00
C THR A 72 -10.70 -2.94 6.48
N THR A 73 -10.24 -3.20 5.25
CA THR A 73 -10.30 -4.56 4.67
C THR A 73 -9.41 -5.53 5.44
N ALA A 74 -8.17 -5.13 5.76
CA ALA A 74 -7.26 -5.92 6.56
C ALA A 74 -7.79 -6.18 7.96
N THR A 75 -8.31 -5.17 8.66
CA THR A 75 -8.85 -5.34 10.02
C THR A 75 -10.05 -6.29 10.05
N THR A 76 -10.93 -6.16 9.06
CA THR A 76 -12.12 -7.00 8.93
C THR A 76 -11.74 -8.45 8.58
N ALA A 77 -10.84 -8.64 7.61
CA ALA A 77 -10.34 -9.96 7.23
C ALA A 77 -9.66 -10.66 8.41
N HIS A 78 -8.80 -9.93 9.14
CA HIS A 78 -8.10 -10.41 10.33
C HIS A 78 -9.09 -10.93 11.38
N LYS A 79 -10.05 -10.10 11.77
CA LYS A 79 -11.11 -10.44 12.74
C LYS A 79 -11.93 -11.66 12.31
N MET A 80 -12.14 -11.81 11.00
CA MET A 80 -12.86 -12.93 10.41
C MET A 80 -11.97 -14.16 10.15
N GLN A 81 -10.75 -14.26 10.67
CA GLN A 81 -9.86 -15.42 10.46
C GLN A 81 -9.50 -15.65 8.98
N ARG A 82 -9.36 -14.58 8.19
CA ARG A 82 -8.80 -14.62 6.84
C ARG A 82 -7.35 -14.16 6.88
N GLN A 83 -6.54 -14.71 5.97
CA GLN A 83 -5.25 -14.09 5.63
C GLN A 83 -5.52 -12.84 4.80
N TYR A 84 -4.58 -11.90 4.77
CA TYR A 84 -4.76 -10.68 3.98
C TYR A 84 -3.45 -10.09 3.47
N ILE A 85 -3.56 -9.38 2.36
CA ILE A 85 -2.49 -8.56 1.79
C ILE A 85 -3.07 -7.16 1.57
N GLY A 86 -2.53 -6.18 2.29
CA GLY A 86 -2.90 -4.78 2.14
C GLY A 86 -1.76 -4.00 1.49
N ILE A 87 -2.07 -3.18 0.49
CA ILE A 87 -1.11 -2.27 -0.16
C ILE A 87 -1.65 -0.86 -0.05
N GLU A 88 -0.80 0.07 0.37
CA GLU A 88 -1.08 1.49 0.42
C GLU A 88 0.21 2.26 0.13
N GLN A 89 0.09 3.34 -0.63
CA GLN A 89 1.19 4.17 -1.11
C GLN A 89 1.32 5.46 -0.29
N MET A 90 0.25 5.90 0.34
CA MET A 90 0.22 7.18 1.05
C MET A 90 0.90 7.10 2.41
N GLY A 91 1.59 8.18 2.79
CA GLY A 91 2.39 8.25 4.02
C GLY A 91 1.61 8.11 5.34
N TYR A 92 0.28 8.15 5.31
CA TYR A 92 -0.55 7.90 6.51
C TYR A 92 -0.60 6.41 6.91
N ILE A 93 0.00 5.50 6.13
CA ILE A 93 -0.08 4.06 6.35
C ILE A 93 0.42 3.66 7.74
N GLU A 94 1.54 4.23 8.19
CA GLU A 94 2.12 3.96 9.51
C GLU A 94 1.22 4.47 10.64
N ASP A 95 0.81 5.74 10.56
CA ASP A 95 0.05 6.40 11.62
C ASP A 95 -1.40 5.91 11.74
N VAL A 96 -1.97 5.38 10.65
CA VAL A 96 -3.39 5.01 10.58
C VAL A 96 -3.57 3.50 10.41
N ALA A 97 -3.12 2.91 9.31
CA ALA A 97 -3.44 1.51 9.01
C ALA A 97 -2.68 0.54 9.92
N VAL A 98 -1.39 0.77 10.11
CA VAL A 98 -0.52 -0.04 10.99
C VAL A 98 -0.96 0.11 12.45
N GLU A 99 -1.15 1.34 12.95
CA GLU A 99 -1.65 1.55 14.31
C GLU A 99 -3.06 0.96 14.53
N ARG A 100 -3.95 1.04 13.54
CA ARG A 100 -5.26 0.39 13.62
C ARG A 100 -5.12 -1.13 13.73
N LEU A 101 -4.27 -1.75 12.92
CA LEU A 101 -4.02 -3.20 12.98
C LEU A 101 -3.42 -3.64 14.31
N LYS A 102 -2.50 -2.85 14.89
CA LYS A 102 -1.98 -3.10 16.25
C LYS A 102 -3.11 -3.13 17.28
N LYS A 103 -4.02 -2.15 17.26
CA LYS A 103 -5.19 -2.12 18.16
C LYS A 103 -6.13 -3.31 17.94
N VAL A 104 -6.26 -3.80 16.70
CA VAL A 104 -7.01 -5.03 16.41
C VAL A 104 -6.36 -6.25 17.06
N ILE A 105 -5.04 -6.39 16.94
CA ILE A 105 -4.27 -7.46 17.62
C ILE A 105 -4.42 -7.35 19.14
N ASP A 106 -4.42 -6.13 19.69
CA ASP A 106 -4.63 -5.88 21.12
C ASP A 106 -6.07 -6.13 21.60
N GLY A 107 -6.99 -6.48 20.69
CA GLY A 107 -8.36 -6.86 21.02
C GLY A 107 -9.32 -5.68 21.22
N GLU A 108 -9.15 -4.59 20.46
CA GLU A 108 -10.11 -3.48 20.46
C GLU A 108 -11.56 -3.94 20.18
N GLN A 109 -12.53 -3.27 20.80
CA GLN A 109 -13.93 -3.72 20.89
C GLN A 109 -14.91 -2.92 20.02
N GLY A 110 -14.42 -2.13 19.08
CA GLY A 110 -15.18 -1.38 18.10
C GLY A 110 -15.52 -2.19 16.84
N GLY A 111 -16.26 -1.55 15.93
CA GLY A 111 -16.63 -2.14 14.65
C GLY A 111 -17.36 -3.47 14.79
N LEU A 112 -16.79 -4.53 14.22
CA LEU A 112 -17.35 -5.89 14.28
C LEU A 112 -16.98 -6.69 15.53
N SER A 113 -16.04 -6.21 16.35
CA SER A 113 -15.41 -7.01 17.41
C SER A 113 -16.43 -7.66 18.35
N GLN A 114 -17.42 -6.89 18.82
CA GLN A 114 -18.46 -7.40 19.71
C GLN A 114 -19.37 -8.45 19.05
N GLN A 115 -19.66 -8.28 17.75
CA GLN A 115 -20.56 -9.17 17.01
C GLN A 115 -19.98 -10.58 16.86
N ILE A 116 -18.65 -10.67 16.79
CA ILE A 116 -17.92 -11.92 16.60
C ILE A 116 -17.16 -12.37 17.86
N ASN A 117 -17.38 -11.68 18.99
CA ASN A 117 -16.66 -11.92 20.24
C ASN A 117 -15.12 -11.88 20.09
N TRP A 118 -14.60 -10.93 19.32
CA TRP A 118 -13.15 -10.75 19.07
C TRP A 118 -12.41 -10.45 20.37
N GLN A 119 -11.32 -11.19 20.64
CA GLN A 119 -10.50 -11.06 21.85
C GLN A 119 -9.08 -10.55 21.58
N GLY A 120 -8.75 -10.23 20.33
CA GLY A 120 -7.37 -9.96 19.91
C GLY A 120 -6.60 -11.22 19.54
N GLY A 121 -5.31 -11.04 19.26
CA GLY A 121 -4.38 -12.08 18.78
C GLY A 121 -4.01 -11.93 17.32
N GLY A 122 -3.28 -12.92 16.81
CA GLY A 122 -2.74 -12.90 15.45
C GLY A 122 -1.50 -12.00 15.32
N SER A 123 -1.07 -11.81 14.07
CA SER A 123 0.07 -10.97 13.72
C SER A 123 -0.05 -10.48 12.29
N PHE A 124 0.66 -9.40 11.95
CA PHE A 124 0.90 -9.02 10.57
C PHE A 124 2.37 -8.65 10.38
N ILE A 125 2.82 -8.69 9.14
CA ILE A 125 4.14 -8.23 8.74
C ILE A 125 3.95 -6.97 7.92
N TYR A 126 4.73 -5.94 8.24
CA TYR A 126 4.81 -4.71 7.47
C TYR A 126 6.11 -4.72 6.67
N LEU A 127 6.02 -4.43 5.38
CA LEU A 127 7.15 -4.40 4.45
C LEU A 127 7.05 -3.14 3.59
N GLU A 128 8.20 -2.56 3.28
CA GLU A 128 8.33 -1.52 2.25
C GLU A 128 9.08 -2.07 1.03
N LEU A 129 8.76 -1.53 -0.15
CA LEU A 129 9.50 -1.86 -1.36
C LEU A 129 10.88 -1.21 -1.32
N LYS A 130 11.94 -1.99 -1.62
CA LYS A 130 13.30 -1.45 -1.72
C LYS A 130 13.38 -0.44 -2.86
N LYS A 131 13.59 0.83 -2.51
CA LYS A 131 13.67 1.93 -3.46
C LYS A 131 14.87 1.78 -4.39
N TYR A 132 14.67 2.16 -5.65
CA TYR A 132 15.72 2.34 -6.65
C TYR A 132 15.61 3.73 -7.26
N ASN A 133 15.01 3.91 -8.45
CA ASN A 133 14.80 5.25 -9.00
C ASN A 133 13.93 6.15 -8.10
N GLN A 134 13.10 5.56 -7.24
CA GLN A 134 12.32 6.29 -6.23
C GLN A 134 13.21 7.14 -5.31
N THR A 135 14.43 6.68 -4.99
CA THR A 135 15.39 7.46 -4.20
C THR A 135 15.78 8.77 -4.89
N PHE A 136 15.96 8.76 -6.21
CA PHE A 136 16.26 9.97 -6.97
C PHE A 136 15.05 10.90 -7.06
N ILE A 137 13.84 10.35 -7.21
CA ILE A 137 12.61 11.16 -7.21
C ILE A 137 12.49 11.95 -5.91
N GLU A 138 12.66 11.28 -4.77
CA GLU A 138 12.60 11.93 -3.45
C GLU A 138 13.65 13.03 -3.30
N GLN A 139 14.90 12.75 -3.70
CA GLN A 139 15.97 13.75 -3.70
C GLN A 139 15.66 14.96 -4.60
N ILE A 140 15.09 14.72 -5.79
CA ILE A 140 14.70 15.78 -6.74
C ILE A 140 13.59 16.64 -6.14
N GLU A 141 12.59 16.02 -5.53
CA GLU A 141 11.46 16.72 -4.89
C GLU A 141 11.93 17.58 -3.70
N GLU A 142 12.86 17.07 -2.90
CA GLU A 142 13.43 17.77 -1.74
C GLU A 142 14.47 18.84 -2.10
N ALA A 143 15.06 18.79 -3.30
CA ALA A 143 16.08 19.72 -3.75
C ALA A 143 15.57 21.15 -3.78
N LYS A 144 16.26 22.07 -3.11
CA LYS A 144 15.82 23.47 -2.93
C LYS A 144 16.26 24.41 -4.05
N ASP A 145 17.30 24.04 -4.79
CA ASP A 145 17.92 24.89 -5.81
C ASP A 145 18.48 24.07 -6.98
N SER A 146 18.79 24.76 -8.08
CA SER A 146 19.32 24.13 -9.30
C SER A 146 20.69 23.49 -9.10
N LYS A 147 21.49 23.96 -8.13
CA LYS A 147 22.80 23.38 -7.86
C LYS A 147 22.66 21.98 -7.27
N ALA A 148 21.73 21.79 -6.34
CA ALA A 148 21.40 20.48 -5.80
C ALA A 148 20.88 19.54 -6.88
N LEU A 149 20.01 20.02 -7.78
CA LEU A 149 19.51 19.22 -8.91
C LEU A 149 20.61 18.75 -9.86
N LEU A 150 21.61 19.60 -10.14
CA LEU A 150 22.76 19.21 -10.96
C LEU A 150 23.63 18.15 -10.27
N GLN A 151 23.79 18.21 -8.95
CA GLN A 151 24.48 17.16 -8.20
C GLN A 151 23.73 15.84 -8.25
N ILE A 152 22.40 15.88 -8.15
CA ILE A 152 21.55 14.68 -8.27
C ILE A 152 21.65 14.12 -9.70
N TRP A 153 21.62 14.98 -10.72
CA TRP A 153 21.84 14.59 -12.11
C TRP A 153 23.15 13.82 -12.31
N ASP A 154 24.26 14.31 -11.75
CA ASP A 154 25.54 13.62 -11.84
C ASP A 154 25.53 12.23 -11.18
N GLN A 155 24.79 12.07 -10.07
CA GLN A 155 24.58 10.76 -9.44
C GLN A 155 23.70 9.85 -10.29
N MET A 156 22.63 10.39 -10.88
CA MET A 156 21.71 9.65 -11.74
C MET A 156 22.44 9.05 -12.93
N LYS A 157 23.36 9.78 -13.57
CA LYS A 157 24.15 9.27 -14.71
C LYS A 157 24.91 7.98 -14.40
N ALA A 158 25.36 7.82 -13.16
CA ALA A 158 26.13 6.65 -12.75
C ALA A 158 25.27 5.48 -12.28
N LYS A 159 24.08 5.75 -11.73
CA LYS A 159 23.33 4.76 -10.92
C LYS A 159 21.84 4.67 -11.20
N ALA A 160 21.26 5.59 -11.96
CA ALA A 160 19.83 5.57 -12.27
C ALA A 160 19.53 4.76 -13.52
N PHE A 161 18.32 4.24 -13.60
CA PHE A 161 17.83 3.62 -14.83
C PHE A 161 16.96 4.61 -15.61
N PHE A 162 17.43 5.03 -16.78
CA PHE A 162 16.75 6.00 -17.63
C PHE A 162 15.78 5.32 -18.60
N LYS A 163 14.76 6.05 -19.04
CA LYS A 163 13.88 5.56 -20.11
C LYS A 163 14.67 5.35 -21.39
N TYR A 164 14.46 4.21 -22.03
CA TYR A 164 15.11 3.87 -23.31
C TYR A 164 14.83 4.89 -24.43
N SER A 165 13.69 5.60 -24.36
CA SER A 165 13.25 6.55 -25.37
C SER A 165 13.95 7.92 -25.28
N ILE A 166 14.84 8.11 -24.31
CA ILE A 166 15.48 9.39 -24.03
C ILE A 166 16.94 9.35 -24.46
N ASN A 167 17.35 10.37 -25.18
CA ASN A 167 18.75 10.58 -25.52
C ASN A 167 19.43 11.44 -24.45
N LEU A 168 20.28 10.81 -23.62
CA LEU A 168 20.98 11.50 -22.54
C LEU A 168 22.01 12.51 -23.07
N GLN A 169 22.63 12.25 -24.23
CA GLN A 169 23.62 13.17 -24.82
C GLN A 169 22.95 14.46 -25.30
N GLU A 170 21.74 14.35 -25.86
CA GLU A 170 20.94 15.51 -26.26
C GLU A 170 20.55 16.35 -25.03
N PHE A 171 20.09 15.70 -23.96
CA PHE A 171 19.80 16.39 -22.70
C PHE A 171 21.03 17.08 -22.10
N GLU A 172 22.22 16.45 -22.16
CA GLU A 172 23.46 17.08 -21.72
C GLU A 172 23.87 18.27 -22.59
N GLY A 173 23.61 18.21 -23.90
CA GLY A 173 23.82 19.35 -24.81
C GLY A 173 22.97 20.57 -24.44
N ASP A 174 21.77 20.33 -23.91
CA ASP A 174 20.81 21.36 -23.51
C ASP A 174 20.88 21.75 -22.02
N LEU A 175 21.93 21.33 -21.31
CA LEU A 175 22.05 21.54 -19.86
C LEU A 175 22.08 23.03 -19.47
N GLU A 176 22.59 23.91 -20.33
CA GLU A 176 22.54 25.36 -20.11
C GLU A 176 21.10 25.91 -20.22
N ALA A 177 20.30 25.40 -21.15
CA ALA A 177 18.88 25.76 -21.25
C ALA A 177 18.08 25.22 -20.05
N PHE A 178 18.41 24.01 -19.58
CA PHE A 178 17.82 23.41 -18.38
C PHE A 178 17.99 24.32 -17.15
N LYS A 179 19.20 24.87 -16.94
CA LYS A 179 19.50 25.78 -15.81
C LYS A 179 18.66 27.06 -15.79
N GLN A 180 18.13 27.49 -16.92
CA GLN A 180 17.30 28.69 -17.03
C GLN A 180 15.83 28.45 -16.66
N PHE A 181 15.39 27.20 -16.56
CA PHE A 181 14.01 26.90 -16.15
C PHE A 181 13.78 27.14 -14.66
N GLU A 182 12.52 27.41 -14.31
CA GLU A 182 12.09 27.42 -12.92
C GLU A 182 12.31 26.06 -12.26
N ILE A 183 12.55 26.07 -10.96
CA ILE A 183 12.93 24.88 -10.18
C ILE A 183 11.90 23.75 -10.33
N ASP A 184 10.60 24.05 -10.35
CA ASP A 184 9.55 23.04 -10.50
C ASP A 184 9.61 22.34 -11.86
N LYS A 185 9.93 23.09 -12.91
CA LYS A 185 10.12 22.53 -14.26
C LYS A 185 11.41 21.72 -14.33
N GLN A 186 12.49 22.16 -13.68
CA GLN A 186 13.73 21.38 -13.59
C GLN A 186 13.50 20.04 -12.88
N ARG A 187 12.81 20.03 -11.74
CA ARG A 187 12.43 18.81 -11.01
C ARG A 187 11.63 17.87 -11.90
N LYS A 188 10.57 18.38 -12.52
CA LYS A 188 9.70 17.60 -13.41
C LYS A 188 10.49 16.95 -14.55
N LEU A 189 11.36 17.70 -15.21
CA LEU A 189 12.18 17.19 -16.31
C LEU A 189 13.09 16.05 -15.84
N LEU A 190 13.81 16.21 -14.73
CA LEU A 190 14.68 15.15 -14.20
C LEU A 190 13.89 13.88 -13.83
N CYS A 191 12.72 14.02 -13.19
CA CYS A 191 11.84 12.90 -12.91
C CYS A 191 11.33 12.21 -14.19
N GLU A 192 11.15 12.96 -15.28
CA GLU A 192 10.74 12.40 -16.57
C GLU A 192 11.83 11.59 -17.26
N LEU A 193 13.11 11.80 -16.93
CA LEU A 193 14.23 11.02 -17.46
C LEU A 193 14.25 9.58 -16.93
N LEU A 194 13.77 9.38 -15.70
CA LEU A 194 13.80 8.09 -15.00
C LEU A 194 12.76 7.11 -15.56
N ASP A 195 13.13 5.84 -15.69
CA ASP A 195 12.17 4.78 -15.98
C ASP A 195 11.33 4.48 -14.73
N LYS A 196 10.02 4.70 -14.86
CA LYS A 196 9.04 4.47 -13.78
C LYS A 196 8.78 2.99 -13.52
N ASN A 197 9.17 2.10 -14.42
CA ASN A 197 9.13 0.65 -14.17
C ASN A 197 10.30 0.18 -13.28
N GLN A 198 11.28 1.06 -13.02
CA GLN A 198 12.46 0.81 -12.19
C GLN A 198 12.48 1.69 -10.94
N LEU A 199 11.30 2.11 -10.44
CA LEU A 199 11.21 2.87 -9.19
C LEU A 199 11.70 2.07 -7.98
N TYR A 200 11.46 0.77 -8.00
CA TYR A 200 11.83 -0.17 -6.95
C TYR A 200 12.61 -1.33 -7.54
N VAL A 201 13.39 -2.01 -6.69
CA VAL A 201 14.22 -3.14 -7.11
C VAL A 201 13.35 -4.30 -7.56
N ASN A 202 13.56 -4.77 -8.79
CA ASN A 202 12.85 -5.92 -9.34
C ASN A 202 13.34 -7.23 -8.71
N LEU A 203 12.44 -8.20 -8.58
CA LEU A 203 12.77 -9.53 -8.04
C LEU A 203 13.92 -10.22 -8.81
N SER A 204 13.97 -10.05 -10.13
CA SER A 204 15.04 -10.60 -10.97
C SER A 204 16.42 -10.06 -10.62
N SER A 205 16.49 -8.89 -9.98
CA SER A 205 17.72 -8.19 -9.61
C SER A 205 18.09 -8.39 -8.14
N LEU A 206 17.42 -9.31 -7.43
CA LEU A 206 17.61 -9.52 -5.99
C LEU A 206 19.06 -9.82 -5.59
N ASN A 207 19.81 -10.51 -6.47
CA ASN A 207 21.20 -10.91 -6.24
C ASN A 207 22.22 -10.01 -6.97
N ASP A 208 21.76 -8.96 -7.63
CA ASP A 208 22.64 -8.03 -8.32
C ASP A 208 23.34 -7.12 -7.29
N ALA A 209 24.65 -7.00 -7.43
CA ALA A 209 25.51 -6.27 -6.51
C ALA A 209 25.20 -4.76 -6.50
N ASP A 210 24.65 -4.23 -7.59
CA ASP A 210 24.38 -2.80 -7.75
C ASP A 210 23.28 -2.29 -6.81
N PHE A 211 22.36 -3.17 -6.38
CA PHE A 211 21.23 -2.80 -5.51
C PHE A 211 21.52 -2.98 -4.02
N ALA A 212 22.64 -3.60 -3.65
CA ALA A 212 23.05 -3.82 -2.26
C ALA A 212 21.92 -4.38 -1.37
N CYS A 213 21.19 -5.39 -1.86
CA CYS A 213 20.18 -6.08 -1.07
C CYS A 213 20.83 -6.82 0.11
N THR A 214 20.34 -6.59 1.33
CA THR A 214 20.83 -7.26 2.54
C THR A 214 20.41 -8.74 2.55
N GLU A 215 21.12 -9.58 3.30
CA GLU A 215 20.76 -11.00 3.42
C GLU A 215 19.37 -11.20 4.05
N GLU A 216 18.95 -10.27 4.92
CA GLU A 216 17.60 -10.28 5.48
C GLU A 216 16.54 -9.93 4.43
N GLU A 217 16.74 -8.87 3.63
CA GLU A 217 15.82 -8.50 2.54
C GLU A 217 15.68 -9.63 1.52
N LYS A 218 16.80 -10.27 1.16
CA LYS A 218 16.83 -11.44 0.27
C LYS A 218 16.03 -12.59 0.86
N LYS A 219 16.27 -12.93 2.12
CA LYS A 219 15.58 -14.03 2.80
C LYS A 219 14.08 -13.78 2.89
N VAL A 220 13.65 -12.60 3.35
CA VAL A 220 12.23 -12.24 3.45
C VAL A 220 11.54 -12.31 2.09
N THR A 221 12.20 -11.81 1.04
CA THR A 221 11.67 -11.83 -0.33
C THR A 221 11.55 -13.26 -0.87
N GLN A 222 12.58 -14.10 -0.64
CA GLN A 222 12.57 -15.51 -1.03
C GLN A 222 11.46 -16.30 -0.31
N ASP A 223 11.31 -16.06 0.99
CA ASP A 223 10.28 -16.69 1.82
C ASP A 223 8.88 -16.25 1.36
N PHE A 224 8.68 -14.96 1.05
CA PHE A 224 7.40 -14.42 0.56
C PHE A 224 6.97 -15.04 -0.77
N TYR A 225 7.87 -15.09 -1.76
CA TYR A 225 7.59 -15.67 -3.08
C TYR A 225 7.69 -17.21 -3.11
N GLN A 226 8.07 -17.83 -1.99
CA GLN A 226 8.32 -19.27 -1.89
C GLN A 226 9.27 -19.77 -2.99
N ILE A 227 10.34 -18.98 -3.26
CA ILE A 227 11.31 -19.31 -4.29
C ILE A 227 12.05 -20.56 -3.83
N LYS A 228 11.88 -21.67 -4.55
CA LYS A 228 12.60 -22.91 -4.27
C LYS A 228 14.10 -22.62 -4.33
N LYS A 229 14.80 -22.94 -3.24
CA LYS A 229 16.27 -22.92 -3.18
C LYS A 229 16.87 -23.95 -4.11
#